data_AF-A0A0C2BN81-F1
#
_entry.id   AF-A0A0C2BN81-F1
#
_cell.length_a   1.000
_cell.length_b   1.000
_cell.length_c   1.000
_cell.angle_alpha   90.00
_cell.angle_beta   90.00
_cell.angle_gamma   90.00
#
_symmetry.space_group_name_H-M   'P 1'
#
loop_
_entity.id
_entity.type
_entity.pdbx_description
1 polymer ?
#
loop_
_entity_poly.entity_id
_entity_poly.type
_entity_poly.pdbx_seq_one_letter_code
_entity_poly.pdbx_strand_id
1 'polypeptide(L)'
;MADHRGRTHCYYLDVPFSETTVRHAAKPIAADVSEGRLREWYRPPDLLSGGVETVIAAHSAPHDTADRIMRDTGLTGLPALEH
;
A
#
# COMPACT_ATOMS: atom_id res chain seq x y z
N MET A 1 5.54 9.12 12.35
CA MET A 1 6.84 9.35 11.67
C MET A 1 7.84 10.13 12.52
N ALA A 2 7.40 11.05 13.37
CA ALA A 2 8.30 11.92 14.16
C ALA A 2 9.30 11.18 15.09
N ASP A 3 9.03 9.93 15.47
CA ASP A 3 9.89 9.14 16.37
C ASP A 3 10.93 8.27 15.64
N HIS A 4 10.86 8.16 14.31
CA HIS A 4 11.88 7.46 13.53
C HIS A 4 13.04 8.40 13.20
N ARG A 5 14.27 8.04 13.60
CA ARG A 5 15.47 8.87 13.41
C ARG A 5 16.11 8.77 12.01
N GLY A 6 15.61 7.87 11.15
CA GLY A 6 16.08 7.69 9.77
C GLY A 6 15.14 8.28 8.72
N ARG A 7 15.45 8.04 7.44
CA ARG A 7 14.56 8.39 6.33
C ARG A 7 13.36 7.45 6.32
N THR A 8 12.16 8.01 6.36
CA THR A 8 10.91 7.25 6.22
C THR A 8 10.38 7.46 4.81
N HIS A 9 10.10 6.38 4.09
CA HIS A 9 9.39 6.40 2.82
C HIS A 9 8.00 5.78 3.03
N CYS A 10 6.95 6.53 2.74
CA CYS A 10 5.57 6.06 2.86
C CYS A 10 4.92 5.95 1.48
N TYR A 11 4.21 4.85 1.25
CA TYR A 11 3.56 4.57 -0.01
C TYR A 11 2.09 4.25 0.22
N TYR A 12 1.21 4.95 -0.48
CA TYR A 12 -0.23 4.71 -0.44
C TYR A 12 -0.65 3.97 -1.70
N LEU A 13 -1.26 2.79 -1.56
CA LEU A 13 -1.84 2.05 -2.68
C LEU A 13 -3.26 2.59 -2.93
N ASP A 14 -3.43 3.37 -4.00
CA ASP A 14 -4.72 3.94 -4.39
C ASP A 14 -5.57 2.88 -5.10
N VAL A 15 -6.23 2.04 -4.29
CA VAL A 15 -7.07 0.93 -4.74
C VAL A 15 -8.54 1.36 -4.78
N PRO A 16 -9.19 1.34 -5.96
CA PRO A 16 -10.62 1.61 -6.09
C PRO A 16 -11.46 0.64 -5.25
N PHE A 17 -12.61 1.12 -4.76
CA PHE A 17 -13.54 0.30 -3.99
C PHE A 17 -13.92 -1.00 -4.71
N SER A 18 -14.15 -0.94 -6.03
CA SER A 18 -14.50 -2.12 -6.84
C SER A 18 -13.45 -3.22 -6.74
N GLU A 19 -12.17 -2.87 -6.80
CA GLU A 19 -11.06 -3.82 -6.68
C GLU A 19 -10.94 -4.36 -5.25
N THR A 20 -11.16 -3.50 -4.24
CA THR A 20 -11.22 -3.90 -2.83
C THR A 20 -12.31 -4.95 -2.61
N THR A 21 -13.51 -4.77 -3.16
CA THR A 21 -14.61 -5.75 -3.05
C THR A 21 -14.26 -7.08 -3.69
N VAL A 22 -13.67 -7.07 -4.90
CA VAL A 22 -13.25 -8.30 -5.60
C VAL A 22 -12.21 -9.07 -4.77
N ARG A 23 -11.18 -8.39 -4.28
CA ARG A 23 -10.14 -9.03 -3.45
C ARG A 23 -10.67 -9.51 -2.11
N HIS A 24 -11.61 -8.78 -1.51
CA HIS A 24 -12.20 -9.14 -0.24
C HIS A 24 -13.02 -10.42 -0.34
N ALA A 25 -13.78 -10.60 -1.42
CA ALA A 25 -14.60 -11.80 -1.63
C ALA A 25 -13.80 -13.11 -1.62
N ALA A 26 -12.51 -13.06 -1.96
CA ALA A 26 -11.62 -14.22 -1.94
C ALA A 26 -11.01 -14.53 -0.56
N LYS A 27 -11.21 -13.68 0.46
CA LYS A 27 -10.62 -13.84 1.80
C LYS A 27 -11.55 -14.63 2.72
N PRO A 28 -11.02 -15.42 3.67
CA PRO A 28 -11.84 -16.13 4.66
C PRO A 28 -12.77 -15.22 5.48
N ILE A 29 -12.35 -13.98 5.74
CA ILE A 29 -13.12 -12.96 6.47
C ILE A 29 -14.28 -12.36 5.66
N ALA A 30 -14.45 -12.74 4.39
CA ALA A 30 -15.53 -12.24 3.54
C ALA A 30 -16.92 -12.46 4.14
N ALA A 31 -17.09 -13.53 4.92
CA ALA A 31 -18.35 -13.85 5.60
C ALA A 31 -18.66 -12.89 6.77
N ASP A 32 -17.64 -12.32 7.41
CA ASP A 32 -17.80 -11.52 8.64
C ASP A 32 -17.91 -10.00 8.36
N VAL A 33 -17.41 -9.58 7.19
CA VAL A 33 -17.38 -8.18 6.77
C VAL A 33 -18.10 -8.05 5.44
N SER A 34 -19.31 -7.49 5.48
CA SER A 34 -20.12 -7.26 4.29
C SER A 34 -19.57 -6.11 3.43
N GLU A 35 -19.97 -6.07 2.16
CA GLU A 35 -19.66 -4.93 1.27
C GLU A 35 -20.18 -3.60 1.85
N GLY A 36 -21.36 -3.61 2.48
CA GLY A 36 -21.91 -2.42 3.15
C GLY A 36 -20.97 -1.88 4.22
N ARG A 37 -20.44 -2.77 5.08
CA ARG A 37 -19.44 -2.39 6.09
C ARG A 37 -18.13 -1.90 5.47
N LEU A 38 -17.65 -2.57 4.41
CA LEU A 38 -16.46 -2.08 3.69
C LEU A 38 -16.68 -0.67 3.14
N ARG A 39 -17.87 -0.37 2.62
CA ARG A 39 -18.21 0.93 2.05
C ARG A 39 -18.23 2.04 3.09
N GLU A 40 -18.69 1.75 4.31
CA GLU A 40 -18.65 2.69 5.44
C GLU A 40 -17.22 3.05 5.86
N TRP A 41 -16.28 2.10 5.76
CA TRP A 41 -14.87 2.33 6.11
C TRP A 41 -14.04 2.90 4.97
N TYR A 42 -14.46 2.71 3.72
CA TYR A 42 -13.68 3.10 2.56
C TYR A 42 -13.66 4.62 2.37
N ARG A 43 -12.45 5.19 2.37
CA ARG A 43 -12.21 6.61 2.14
C ARG A 43 -11.09 6.81 1.11
N PRO A 44 -11.39 7.28 -0.11
CA PRO A 44 -10.37 7.60 -1.10
C PRO A 44 -10.11 9.11 -1.21
N PRO A 45 -8.84 9.58 -1.25
CA PRO A 45 -7.64 8.95 -0.72
C PRO A 45 -7.50 9.21 0.80
N ASP A 46 -7.25 8.15 1.58
CA ASP A 46 -7.06 8.23 3.05
C ASP A 46 -5.59 8.47 3.39
N LEU A 47 -5.07 9.63 2.97
CA LEU A 47 -3.66 9.97 3.13
C LEU A 47 -3.33 10.42 4.55
N LEU A 48 -2.13 10.08 5.00
CA LEU A 48 -1.59 10.61 6.24
C LEU A 48 -1.36 12.13 6.15
N SER A 49 -1.72 12.83 7.23
CA SER A 49 -1.46 14.26 7.38
C SER A 49 0.04 14.56 7.24
N GLY A 50 0.39 15.48 6.33
CA GLY A 50 1.77 15.91 6.08
C GLY A 50 2.27 15.69 4.65
N GLY A 51 1.48 15.06 3.77
CA GLY A 51 1.80 15.00 2.33
C GLY A 51 3.05 14.17 1.99
N VAL A 52 3.44 13.29 2.90
CA VAL A 52 4.67 12.49 2.84
C VAL A 52 4.51 11.18 2.06
N GLU A 53 3.29 10.86 1.63
CA GLU A 53 2.99 9.60 0.97
C GLU A 53 3.15 9.70 -0.54
N THR A 54 3.90 8.74 -1.08
CA THR A 54 3.96 8.48 -2.51
C THR A 54 2.77 7.62 -2.91
N VAL A 55 1.89 8.17 -3.75
CA VAL A 55 0.74 7.43 -4.26
C VAL A 55 1.18 6.46 -5.37
N ILE A 56 0.73 5.22 -5.25
CA ILE A 56 0.90 4.15 -6.23
C ILE A 56 -0.49 3.77 -6.73
N ALA A 57 -0.74 3.98 -8.02
CA ALA A 57 -2.04 3.69 -8.60
C ALA A 57 -2.31 2.18 -8.63
N ALA A 58 -3.57 1.76 -8.47
CA ALA A 58 -3.96 0.35 -8.49
C ALA A 58 -3.54 -0.44 -9.74
N HIS A 59 -3.40 0.23 -10.89
CA HIS A 59 -3.00 -0.39 -12.15
C HIS A 59 -1.48 -0.57 -12.27
N SER A 60 -0.70 -0.12 -11.28
CA SER A 60 0.75 -0.34 -11.25
C SER A 60 1.04 -1.82 -11.12
N ALA A 61 1.97 -2.34 -11.93
CA ALA A 61 2.38 -3.73 -11.79
C ALA A 61 3.08 -3.95 -10.42
N PRO A 62 2.88 -5.10 -9.77
CA PRO A 62 3.56 -5.41 -8.51
C PRO A 62 5.09 -5.33 -8.62
N HIS A 63 5.67 -5.76 -9.74
CA HIS A 63 7.11 -5.71 -9.96
C HIS A 63 7.62 -4.27 -10.06
N ASP A 64 6.97 -3.42 -10.88
CA ASP A 64 7.32 -2.00 -11.01
C ASP A 64 7.23 -1.26 -9.68
N THR A 65 6.21 -1.61 -8.87
CA THR A 65 6.01 -1.08 -7.52
C THR A 65 7.16 -1.48 -6.60
N ALA A 66 7.54 -2.76 -6.57
CA ALA A 66 8.64 -3.25 -5.76
C ALA A 66 9.97 -2.60 -6.19
N ASP A 67 10.23 -2.55 -7.48
CA ASP A 67 11.40 -1.91 -8.07
C ASP A 67 11.52 -0.44 -7.69
N ARG A 68 10.42 0.29 -7.72
CA ARG A 68 10.36 1.68 -7.25
C ARG A 68 10.74 1.77 -5.78
N ILE A 69 10.10 0.97 -4.92
CA ILE A 69 10.39 0.98 -3.48
C ILE A 69 11.86 0.67 -3.22
N MET A 70 12.44 -0.32 -3.92
CA MET A 70 13.85 -0.70 -3.79
C MET A 70 14.79 0.45 -4.20
N ARG A 71 14.46 1.19 -5.27
CA ARG A 71 15.23 2.36 -5.70
C ARG A 71 15.12 3.52 -4.72
N ASP A 72 13.90 3.88 -4.34
CA ASP A 72 13.61 5.02 -3.47
C ASP A 72 14.26 4.86 -2.09
N THR A 73 14.33 3.62 -1.59
CA THR A 73 14.96 3.28 -0.30
C THR A 73 16.47 3.01 -0.39
N GLY A 74 17.04 2.96 -1.60
CA GLY A 74 18.45 2.63 -1.81
C GLY A 74 18.80 1.14 -1.61
N LEU A 75 17.81 0.27 -1.42
CA LEU A 75 18.00 -1.17 -1.23
C LEU A 75 18.56 -1.86 -2.49
N THR A 76 18.42 -1.24 -3.67
CA THR A 76 18.96 -1.78 -4.93
C THR A 76 20.49 -1.97 -4.91
N GLY A 77 21.20 -1.21 -4.08
CA GLY A 77 22.66 -1.27 -3.98
C GLY A 77 23.19 -2.18 -2.87
N LEU A 78 22.32 -2.84 -2.11
CA LEU A 78 22.75 -3.73 -1.02
C LEU A 78 23.18 -5.10 -1.57
N PRO A 79 24.24 -5.71 -1.02
CA PRO A 79 24.59 -7.07 -1.36
C PRO A 79 23.45 -8.02 -0.95
N ALA A 80 23.29 -9.12 -1.68
CA ALA A 80 22.40 -10.19 -1.25
C ALA A 80 22.83 -10.67 0.14
N LEU A 81 21.87 -10.85 1.06
CA LEU A 81 22.16 -11.44 2.36
C LEU A 81 22.69 -12.85 2.13
N GLU A 82 23.92 -13.10 2.57
CA GLU A 82 24.51 -14.44 2.55
C GLU A 82 23.69 -15.33 3.51
N HIS A 83 23.24 -16.48 3.02
CA HIS A 83 22.49 -17.49 3.77
C HIS A 83 23.42 -18.60 4.28
#